data_AF-A0A011SS88-F1
#
_entry.id   AF-A0A011SS88-F1
#
_cell.length_a   1.000
_cell.length_b   1.000
_cell.length_c   1.000
_cell.angle_alpha   90.00
_cell.angle_beta   90.00
_cell.angle_gamma   90.00
#
_symmetry.space_group_name_H-M   'P 1'
#
loop_
_entity.id
_entity.type
_entity.pdbx_description
1 polymer ?
#
loop_
_entity_poly.entity_id
_entity_poly.type
_entity_poly.pdbx_seq_one_letter_code
_entity_poly.pdbx_strand_id
1 'polypeptide(L)'
;MAHTVDHTVGGYGTPDKTFAIGLGCDLRHAPSLVYSKGLRLDDAEARTPIGAGCKICERPSCPQRVFPPVTQALRIDETRSTFVPYSSM
;
A
#
# COMPACT_ATOMS: atom_id res chain seq x y z
N MET A 1 6.48 4.14 -9.12
CA MET A 1 6.32 3.22 -10.28
C MET A 1 6.86 1.85 -9.90
N ALA A 2 6.30 0.77 -10.42
CA ALA A 2 6.83 -0.58 -10.20
C ALA A 2 6.65 -1.45 -11.43
N HIS A 3 7.55 -2.40 -11.65
CA HIS A 3 7.46 -3.37 -12.73
C HIS A 3 7.98 -4.73 -12.26
N THR A 4 7.36 -5.80 -12.76
CA THR A 4 7.75 -7.19 -12.46
C THR A 4 8.88 -7.62 -13.39
N VAL A 5 9.91 -8.25 -12.85
CA VAL A 5 11.03 -8.79 -13.63
C VAL A 5 11.11 -10.27 -13.38
N ASP A 6 11.04 -11.04 -14.46
CA ASP A 6 11.22 -12.47 -14.46
C ASP A 6 12.64 -12.80 -14.91
N HIS A 7 13.28 -13.73 -14.20
CA HIS A 7 14.62 -14.21 -14.52
C HIS A 7 14.62 -15.72 -14.68
N THR A 8 14.43 -16.15 -15.92
CA THR A 8 14.42 -17.55 -16.34
C THR A 8 15.81 -17.96 -16.83
N VAL A 9 16.38 -19.03 -16.24
CA VAL A 9 17.69 -19.59 -16.62
C VAL A 9 17.54 -20.96 -17.30
N GLY A 10 16.41 -21.64 -17.06
CA GLY A 10 16.15 -22.99 -17.54
C GLY A 10 15.05 -23.08 -18.61
N GLY A 11 14.66 -24.31 -18.92
CA GLY A 11 13.58 -24.60 -19.86
C GLY A 11 12.24 -24.85 -19.18
N TYR A 12 11.26 -25.26 -19.98
CA TYR A 12 9.93 -25.64 -19.53
C TYR A 12 9.96 -26.58 -18.31
N GLY A 13 9.18 -26.24 -17.28
CA GLY A 13 9.07 -27.02 -16.03
C GLY A 13 10.15 -26.73 -14.98
N THR A 14 11.09 -25.84 -15.24
CA THR A 14 12.07 -25.41 -14.23
C THR A 14 11.55 -24.23 -13.39
N PRO A 15 11.91 -24.12 -12.09
CA PRO A 15 11.48 -23.00 -11.26
C PRO A 15 12.07 -21.67 -11.72
N ASP A 16 11.21 -20.67 -11.89
CA ASP A 16 11.58 -19.30 -12.24
C ASP A 16 11.60 -18.37 -11.03
N LYS A 17 12.31 -17.25 -11.18
CA LYS A 17 12.38 -16.18 -10.17
C LYS A 17 11.66 -14.95 -10.68
N THR A 18 10.64 -14.53 -9.94
CA THR A 18 9.87 -13.32 -10.23
C THR A 18 10.06 -12.32 -9.10
N PHE A 19 10.44 -11.09 -9.45
CA PHE A 19 10.62 -9.98 -8.53
C PHE A 19 9.78 -8.78 -8.97
N ALA A 20 9.44 -7.88 -8.05
CA ALA A 20 8.89 -6.57 -8.39
C ALA A 20 9.90 -5.48 -7.99
N ILE A 21 10.30 -4.65 -8.94
CA ILE A 21 11.20 -3.53 -8.70
C ILE A 21 10.37 -2.25 -8.62
N GLY A 22 10.44 -1.56 -7.47
CA GLY A 22 9.77 -0.29 -7.24
C GLY A 22 10.75 0.88 -7.19
N LEU A 23 10.39 1.99 -7.84
CA LEU A 23 11.10 3.26 -7.75
C LEU A 23 10.15 4.34 -7.19
N GLY A 24 10.65 5.10 -6.21
CA GLY A 24 9.92 6.16 -5.52
C GLY A 24 10.76 7.41 -5.34
N CYS A 25 10.10 8.57 -5.36
CA CYS A 25 10.67 9.88 -5.10
C CYS A 25 9.67 10.72 -4.29
N ASP A 26 10.14 11.83 -3.72
CA ASP A 26 9.23 12.86 -3.22
C ASP A 26 8.31 13.37 -4.35
N LEU A 27 7.06 13.68 -4.01
CA LEU A 27 6.05 14.13 -4.97
C LEU A 27 6.48 15.39 -5.72
N ARG A 28 7.26 16.28 -5.10
CA ARG A 28 7.78 17.50 -5.74
C ARG A 28 8.68 17.22 -6.94
N HIS A 29 9.25 16.01 -7.04
CA HIS A 29 10.10 15.59 -8.16
C HIS A 29 9.34 14.80 -9.22
N ALA A 30 8.10 14.40 -8.94
CA ALA A 30 7.28 13.61 -9.86
C ALA A 30 7.07 14.27 -11.24
N PRO A 31 6.89 15.61 -11.39
CA PRO A 31 6.69 16.24 -12.70
C PRO A 31 7.84 16.00 -13.70
N SER A 32 9.05 15.70 -13.21
CA SER A 32 10.21 15.39 -14.07
C SER A 32 10.20 13.98 -14.63
N LEU A 33 9.27 13.11 -14.18
CA LEU A 33 9.17 11.72 -14.64
C LEU A 33 8.14 11.60 -15.76
N VAL A 34 8.47 10.89 -16.84
CA VAL A 34 7.53 10.60 -17.94
C VAL A 34 6.24 9.93 -17.45
N TYR A 35 6.34 9.12 -16.38
CA TYR A 35 5.23 8.40 -15.76
C TYR A 35 4.24 9.30 -14.99
N SER A 36 4.55 10.58 -14.82
CA SER A 36 3.63 11.54 -14.21
C SER A 36 2.61 12.14 -15.19
N LYS A 37 2.78 11.89 -16.49
CA LYS A 37 1.91 12.43 -17.54
C LYS A 37 0.45 12.04 -17.29
N GLY A 38 -0.41 13.07 -17.14
CA GLY A 38 -1.85 12.91 -16.92
C GLY A 38 -2.26 12.67 -15.46
N LEU A 39 -1.33 12.66 -14.51
CA LEU A 39 -1.64 12.56 -13.08
C LEU A 39 -1.90 13.93 -12.47
N ARG A 40 -2.91 14.03 -11.59
CA ARG A 40 -3.18 15.21 -10.75
C ARG A 40 -2.24 15.20 -9.54
N LEU A 41 -1.05 15.81 -9.68
CA LEU A 41 -0.02 15.79 -8.62
C LEU A 41 -0.27 16.83 -7.51
N ASP A 42 -1.01 17.89 -7.84
CA ASP A 42 -1.38 19.00 -6.97
C ASP A 42 -2.63 18.73 -6.13
N ASP A 43 -3.39 17.69 -6.45
CA ASP A 43 -4.58 17.27 -5.74
C ASP A 43 -4.24 16.30 -4.59
N ALA A 44 -4.45 16.74 -3.34
CA ALA A 44 -4.22 15.91 -2.16
C ALA A 44 -5.24 14.76 -2.03
N GLU A 45 -6.49 14.98 -2.48
CA GLU A 45 -7.57 13.98 -2.38
C GLU A 45 -7.38 12.85 -3.38
N ALA A 46 -6.70 13.10 -4.49
CA ALA A 46 -6.34 12.07 -5.47
C ALA A 46 -5.26 11.10 -4.98
N ARG A 47 -4.59 11.39 -3.85
CA ARG A 47 -3.49 10.57 -3.33
C ARG A 47 -4.04 9.36 -2.62
N THR A 48 -3.56 8.17 -2.99
CA THR A 48 -3.92 6.95 -2.28
C THR A 48 -3.30 6.95 -0.89
N PRO A 49 -4.09 6.94 0.19
CA PRO A 49 -3.55 6.84 1.53
C PRO A 49 -3.00 5.43 1.75
N ILE A 50 -1.73 5.32 2.10
CA ILE A 50 -1.04 4.07 2.42
C ILE A 50 -0.32 4.19 3.77
N GLY A 51 0.10 3.05 4.34
CA GLY A 51 0.90 3.03 5.56
C GLY A 51 2.01 1.98 5.44
N ALA A 52 3.01 2.03 6.33
CA ALA A 52 4.17 1.15 6.27
C ALA A 52 3.84 -0.33 6.60
N GLY A 53 2.75 -0.58 7.33
CA GLY A 53 2.27 -1.92 7.64
C GLY A 53 1.18 -1.87 8.71
N CYS A 54 0.21 -2.80 8.66
CA CYS A 54 -1.00 -2.71 9.51
C CYS A 54 -0.70 -2.57 11.00
N LYS A 55 0.30 -3.31 11.51
CA LYS A 55 0.68 -3.30 12.93
C LYS A 55 1.20 -1.96 13.44
N ILE A 56 1.68 -1.07 12.57
CA ILE A 56 2.23 0.24 12.95
C ILE A 56 1.50 1.41 12.28
N CYS A 57 0.48 1.12 11.47
CA CYS A 57 -0.28 2.13 10.75
C CYS A 57 -1.35 2.74 11.66
N GLU A 58 -1.33 4.06 11.80
CA GLU A 58 -2.22 4.83 12.70
C GLU A 58 -3.56 5.23 12.08
N ARG A 59 -3.79 4.91 10.80
CA ARG A 59 -5.01 5.28 10.07
C ARG A 59 -6.26 4.68 10.74
N PRO A 60 -7.24 5.48 11.19
CA PRO A 60 -8.32 4.98 12.05
C PRO A 60 -9.35 4.10 11.31
N SER A 61 -9.54 4.35 10.01
CA SER A 61 -10.65 3.81 9.23
C SER A 61 -10.20 3.15 7.92
N CYS A 62 -9.16 2.29 7.96
CA CYS A 62 -8.67 1.57 6.79
C CYS A 62 -9.48 0.27 6.53
N PRO A 63 -10.30 0.18 5.45
CA PRO A 63 -11.09 -1.02 5.18
C PRO A 63 -10.24 -2.25 4.82
N GLN A 64 -9.00 -2.03 4.38
CA GLN A 64 -8.05 -3.09 4.01
C GLN A 64 -7.13 -3.50 5.18
N ARG A 65 -7.41 -3.06 6.41
CA ARG A 65 -6.58 -3.38 7.58
C ARG A 65 -6.64 -4.88 7.90
N VAL A 66 -5.47 -5.50 8.01
CA VAL A 66 -5.33 -6.95 8.30
C VAL A 66 -4.98 -7.23 9.77
N PHE A 67 -4.27 -6.31 10.44
CA PHE A 67 -3.86 -6.46 11.84
C PHE A 67 -4.19 -5.20 12.66
N PRO A 68 -4.51 -5.35 13.95
CA PRO A 68 -4.64 -4.20 14.84
C PRO A 68 -3.28 -3.50 15.03
N PRO A 69 -3.26 -2.17 15.14
CA PRO A 69 -2.04 -1.43 15.43
C PRO A 69 -1.55 -1.71 16.86
N VAL A 70 -0.24 -1.90 17.03
CA VAL A 70 0.38 -2.12 18.36
C VAL A 70 0.47 -0.85 19.18
N THR A 71 0.30 0.30 18.54
CA THR A 71 0.35 1.64 19.17
C THR A 71 -0.97 2.05 19.80
N GLN A 72 -2.05 1.27 19.62
CA GLN A 72 -3.38 1.58 20.16
C GLN A 72 -4.00 0.33 20.80
N ALA A 73 -4.85 0.54 21.80
CA ALA A 73 -5.61 -0.56 22.40
C ALA A 73 -6.68 -1.07 21.42
N LEU A 74 -6.79 -2.39 21.29
CA LEU A 74 -7.89 -3.00 20.54
C LEU A 74 -9.21 -2.78 21.28
N ARG A 75 -10.15 -2.11 20.62
CA ARG A 75 -11.52 -1.93 21.12
C ARG A 75 -12.41 -3.02 20.56
N ILE A 76 -13.09 -3.73 21.45
CA ILE A 76 -14.11 -4.74 21.12
C ILE A 76 -15.43 -4.21 21.68
N ASP A 77 -16.48 -4.24 20.86
CA ASP A 77 -17.82 -3.81 21.20
C ASP A 77 -18.80 -4.84 20.59
N GLU A 78 -19.43 -5.65 21.43
CA GLU A 78 -20.32 -6.73 20.99
C GLU A 78 -21.60 -6.22 20.30
N THR A 79 -21.92 -4.94 20.45
CA THR A 79 -23.11 -4.32 19.84
C THR A 79 -22.83 -3.71 18.48
N ARG A 80 -21.55 -3.67 18.05
CA ARG A 80 -21.12 -2.98 16.85
C ARG A 80 -20.54 -3.94 15.81
N SER A 81 -21.08 -3.88 14.59
CA SER A 81 -20.53 -4.52 13.40
C SER A 81 -20.18 -3.46 12.37
N THR A 82 -18.97 -3.50 11.83
CA THR A 82 -18.44 -2.49 10.90
C THR A 82 -17.68 -3.16 9.75
N PHE A 83 -17.70 -2.52 8.58
CA PHE A 83 -16.90 -2.93 7.42
C PHE A 83 -15.40 -2.60 7.57
N VAL A 84 -15.00 -1.87 8.62
CA VAL A 84 -13.62 -1.51 8.90
C VAL A 84 -13.05 -2.40 10.02
N PRO A 85 -12.13 -3.34 9.71
CA PRO A 85 -11.49 -4.17 10.72
C PRO A 85 -10.66 -3.33 11.69
N TYR A 86 -10.74 -3.64 12.99
CA TYR A 86 -9.95 -2.99 14.06
C TYR A 86 -10.07 -1.45 14.05
N SER A 87 -11.26 -0.93 13.73
CA SER A 87 -11.54 0.50 13.74
C SER A 87 -11.23 1.11 15.11
N SER A 88 -10.50 2.23 15.11
CA SER A 88 -10.31 3.06 16.30
C SER A 88 -11.23 4.28 16.35
N MET A 89 -12.10 4.43 15.34
CA MET A 89 -13.26 5.34 15.29
C MET A 89 -14.50 4.70 15.90
#